data_AF-A0AA40B4E3-F1
#
_entry.id   AF-A0AA40B4E3-F1
#
_cell.length_a   1.000
_cell.length_b   1.000
_cell.length_c   1.000
_cell.angle_alpha   90.00
_cell.angle_beta   90.00
_cell.angle_gamma   90.00
#
_symmetry.space_group_name_H-M   'P 1'
#
loop_
_entity.id
_entity.type
_entity.pdbx_description
1 polymer ?
#
loop_
_entity_poly.entity_id
_entity_poly.type
_entity_poly.pdbx_seq_one_letter_code
_entity_poly.pdbx_strand_id
1 'polypeptide(L)'
;RGKYAALSHCWGSPGQQPFTTTADNLASRQSGIDFQHLPPTFRDAVIVASELGVQNLWIDSLCIIQDDADDWARESIRMAAVYGKAHVTIA
;
A
#
# COMPACT_ATOMS: atom_id res chain seq x y z
N ARG A 1 -5.04 -5.29 -18.72
CA ARG A 1 -4.30 -5.58 -17.46
C ARG A 1 -3.30 -4.45 -17.26
N GLY A 2 -3.39 -3.71 -16.15
CA GLY A 2 -2.44 -2.64 -15.83
C GLY A 2 -1.21 -3.17 -15.11
N LYS A 3 -0.04 -2.60 -15.39
CA LYS A 3 1.16 -2.82 -14.59
C LYS A 3 0.97 -2.15 -13.22
N TYR A 4 1.48 -2.79 -12.16
CA TYR A 4 1.53 -2.21 -10.83
C TYR A 4 2.86 -2.52 -10.16
N ALA A 5 3.30 -1.64 -9.27
CA ALA A 5 4.41 -1.85 -8.38
C ALA A 5 3.87 -2.29 -7.02
N ALA A 6 4.65 -3.06 -6.26
CA ALA A 6 4.35 -3.35 -4.87
C ALA A 6 5.42 -2.73 -3.97
N LEU A 7 5.03 -2.22 -2.80
CA LEU A 7 5.97 -1.77 -1.77
C LEU A 7 6.10 -2.84 -0.70
N SER A 8 7.32 -3.25 -0.40
CA SER A 8 7.69 -4.04 0.77
C SER A 8 8.32 -3.10 1.78
N HIS A 9 7.68 -2.89 2.92
CA HIS A 9 8.17 -1.94 3.93
C HIS A 9 7.91 -2.44 5.35
N CYS A 10 8.70 -1.95 6.30
CA CYS A 10 8.37 -2.10 7.71
C CYS A 10 7.37 -1.01 8.09
N TRP A 11 6.33 -1.35 8.87
CA TRP A 11 5.24 -0.44 9.25
C TRP A 11 5.62 0.61 10.30
N GLY A 12 6.89 1.00 10.34
CA GLY A 12 7.46 1.91 11.33
C GLY A 12 7.90 1.21 12.62
N SER A 13 8.32 2.03 13.59
CA SER A 13 8.80 1.57 14.89
C SER A 13 7.63 1.28 15.85
N PRO A 14 7.78 0.33 16.80
CA PRO A 14 6.78 0.10 17.84
C PRO A 14 6.44 1.41 18.59
N GLY A 15 5.17 1.80 18.59
CA GLY A 15 4.69 3.02 19.26
C GLY A 15 4.38 4.21 18.34
N GLN A 16 4.68 4.13 17.03
CA GLN A 16 4.15 5.06 16.05
C GLN A 16 2.88 4.48 15.42
N GLN A 17 1.86 5.32 15.21
CA GLN A 17 0.67 4.90 14.46
C GLN A 17 1.05 4.71 12.99
N PRO A 18 0.94 3.48 12.45
CA PRO A 18 1.25 3.22 11.05
C PRO A 18 0.22 3.88 10.16
N PHE A 19 0.66 4.41 9.02
CA PHE A 19 -0.23 5.00 8.02
C PHE A 19 -1.00 3.88 7.30
N THR A 20 -2.21 3.63 7.80
CA THR A 20 -3.01 2.46 7.48
C THR A 20 -4.43 2.84 7.03
N THR A 21 -5.06 1.91 6.32
CA THR A 21 -6.49 1.97 6.00
C THR A 21 -7.28 1.19 7.05
N THR A 22 -8.31 1.84 7.58
CA THR A 22 -9.30 1.25 8.51
C THR A 22 -10.69 1.46 7.95
N ALA A 23 -11.70 0.76 8.48
CA ALA A 23 -13.09 0.94 8.07
C ALA A 23 -13.54 2.41 8.16
N ASP A 24 -13.13 3.11 9.22
CA ASP A 24 -13.45 4.51 9.45
C ASP A 24 -12.85 5.48 8.41
N ASN A 25 -11.65 5.18 7.91
CA ASN A 25 -10.94 6.07 6.99
C ASN A 25 -10.98 5.60 5.52
N LEU A 26 -11.57 4.44 5.24
CA LEU A 26 -11.65 3.83 3.90
C LEU A 26 -12.23 4.79 2.87
N ALA A 27 -13.34 5.46 3.19
CA ALA A 27 -13.99 6.41 2.29
C ALA A 27 -13.07 7.59 1.94
N SER A 28 -12.31 8.10 2.92
CA SER A 28 -11.31 9.14 2.71
C SER A 28 -10.16 8.63 1.84
N ARG A 29 -9.66 7.41 2.09
CA ARG A 29 -8.59 6.79 1.29
C ARG A 29 -8.99 6.58 -0.17
N GLN A 30 -10.24 6.20 -0.43
CA GLN A 30 -10.79 6.05 -1.77
C GLN A 30 -10.99 7.39 -2.50
N SER A 31 -11.24 8.48 -1.77
CA SER A 31 -11.35 9.82 -2.36
C SER A 31 -10.02 10.40 -2.85
N GLY A 32 -8.90 9.76 -2.48
CA GLY A 32 -7.55 10.18 -2.79
C GLY A 32 -6.75 10.52 -1.54
N ILE A 33 -5.43 10.45 -1.66
CA ILE A 33 -4.50 10.79 -0.59
C ILE A 33 -3.60 11.89 -1.13
N ASP A 34 -3.53 13.01 -0.42
CA ASP A 34 -2.59 14.07 -0.75
C ASP A 34 -1.16 13.55 -0.59
N PHE A 35 -0.34 13.75 -1.63
CA PHE A 35 1.05 13.36 -1.66
C PHE A 35 1.85 13.92 -0.48
N GLN A 36 1.53 15.13 -0.01
CA GLN A 36 2.24 15.74 1.13
C GLN A 36 1.96 15.03 2.47
N HIS A 37 0.78 14.41 2.59
CA HIS A 37 0.37 13.67 3.79
C HIS A 37 0.87 12.22 3.80
N LEU A 38 1.45 11.73 2.70
CA LEU A 38 2.05 10.41 2.67
C LEU A 38 3.33 10.36 3.53
N PRO A 39 3.59 9.25 4.24
CA PRO A 39 4.88 9.01 4.88
C PRO A 39 6.05 9.11 3.87
N PRO A 40 7.27 9.46 4.31
CA PRO A 40 8.43 9.56 3.44
C PRO A 40 8.63 8.34 2.52
N THR A 41 8.59 7.13 3.09
CA THR A 41 8.73 5.87 2.34
C THR A 41 7.67 5.71 1.25
N PHE A 42 6.44 6.19 1.48
CA PHE A 42 5.35 6.04 0.51
C PHE A 42 5.50 7.06 -0.61
N ARG A 43 5.96 8.28 -0.28
CA ARG A 43 6.30 9.29 -1.29
C ARG A 43 7.43 8.79 -2.20
N ASP A 44 8.47 8.21 -1.62
CA ASP A 44 9.58 7.65 -2.39
C ASP A 44 9.11 6.52 -3.30
N ALA A 45 8.25 5.63 -2.79
CA ALA A 45 7.67 4.55 -3.58
C ALA A 45 6.80 5.07 -4.75
N VAL A 46 6.02 6.14 -4.53
CA VAL A 46 5.22 6.79 -5.58
C VAL A 46 6.13 7.44 -6.64
N ILE A 47 7.20 8.12 -6.23
CA ILE A 47 8.18 8.71 -7.16
C ILE A 47 8.83 7.63 -8.01
N VAL A 48 9.35 6.57 -7.38
CA VAL A 48 10.00 5.46 -8.08
C VAL A 48 9.03 4.76 -9.04
N ALA A 49 7.79 4.49 -8.62
CA ALA A 49 6.78 3.90 -9.49
C ALA A 49 6.48 4.80 -10.71
N SER A 50 6.37 6.11 -10.49
CA SER A 50 6.15 7.10 -11.54
C SER A 50 7.32 7.14 -12.55
N GLU A 51 8.57 7.16 -12.08
CA GLU A 51 9.76 7.13 -12.93
C GLU A 51 9.87 5.83 -13.76
N LEU A 52 9.35 4.72 -13.22
CA LEU A 52 9.25 3.44 -13.93
C LEU A 52 8.05 3.37 -14.89
N GLY A 53 7.24 4.43 -15.00
CA GLY A 53 6.05 4.47 -15.85
C GLY A 53 4.90 3.59 -15.35
N VAL A 54 4.86 3.32 -14.04
CA VAL A 54 3.86 2.48 -13.39
C VAL A 54 2.94 3.36 -12.54
N GLN A 55 1.66 3.42 -12.92
CA GLN A 55 0.68 4.30 -12.27
C GLN A 55 -0.01 3.69 -11.05
N ASN A 56 0.06 2.35 -10.89
CA ASN A 56 -0.58 1.66 -9.79
C ASN A 56 0.48 1.19 -8.79
N LEU A 57 0.30 1.53 -7.52
CA LEU A 57 1.16 1.09 -6.44
C LEU A 57 0.31 0.35 -5.40
N TRP A 58 0.74 -0.86 -5.05
CA TRP A 58 0.14 -1.65 -3.99
C TRP A 58 1.00 -1.54 -2.73
N ILE A 59 0.36 -1.16 -1.62
CA ILE A 59 0.97 -1.07 -0.30
C ILE A 59 0.02 -1.79 0.66
N ASP A 60 0.48 -2.85 1.32
CA ASP A 60 -0.32 -3.68 2.23
C ASP A 60 -1.11 -2.86 3.25
N SER A 61 -0.46 -1.89 3.90
CA SER A 61 -1.06 -1.04 4.91
C SER A 61 -2.21 -0.16 4.39
N LEU A 62 -2.24 0.14 3.07
CA LEU A 62 -3.26 0.99 2.44
C LEU A 62 -4.30 0.20 1.64
N CYS A 63 -3.90 -0.92 1.05
CA CYS A 63 -4.75 -1.73 0.17
C CYS A 63 -5.55 -2.81 0.93
N ILE A 64 -5.25 -3.04 2.21
CA ILE A 64 -5.95 -3.96 3.09
C ILE A 64 -6.57 -3.17 4.25
N ILE A 65 -7.80 -3.50 4.64
CA ILE A 65 -8.48 -2.89 5.78
C ILE A 65 -7.95 -3.54 7.07
N GLN A 66 -7.20 -2.80 7.88
CA GLN A 66 -6.41 -3.37 8.97
C GLN A 66 -7.20 -3.76 10.22
N ASP A 67 -8.36 -3.15 10.41
CA ASP A 67 -9.30 -3.44 11.50
C ASP A 67 -10.41 -4.43 11.10
N ASP A 68 -10.34 -4.99 9.90
CA ASP A 68 -11.23 -6.05 9.41
C ASP A 68 -10.46 -7.38 9.32
N ALA A 69 -10.71 -8.27 10.28
CA ALA A 69 -10.05 -9.57 10.35
C ALA A 69 -10.39 -10.48 9.16
N ASP A 70 -11.61 -10.37 8.61
CA ASP A 70 -12.01 -11.17 7.46
C ASP A 70 -11.34 -10.66 6.18
N ASP A 71 -11.20 -9.34 6.03
CA ASP A 71 -10.45 -8.73 4.92
C ASP A 71 -8.98 -9.08 4.96
N TRP A 72 -8.37 -8.94 6.14
CA TRP A 72 -7.00 -9.34 6.38
C TRP A 72 -6.77 -10.81 6.04
N ALA A 73 -7.66 -11.71 6.46
CA ALA A 73 -7.56 -13.15 6.17
C ALA A 73 -7.64 -13.43 4.65
N ARG A 74 -8.52 -12.73 3.93
CA ARG A 74 -8.63 -12.89 2.46
C ARG A 74 -7.40 -12.38 1.73
N GLU A 75 -6.91 -11.19 2.10
CA GLU A 75 -5.83 -10.53 1.38
C GLU A 75 -4.45 -11.10 1.75
N SER A 76 -4.25 -11.56 3.00
CA SER A 76 -3.01 -12.23 3.41
C SER A 76 -2.74 -13.50 2.59
N ILE A 77 -3.77 -14.29 2.26
CA ILE A 77 -3.64 -15.46 1.37
C ILE A 77 -3.21 -15.05 -0.04
N ARG A 78 -3.65 -13.87 -0.50
CA ARG A 78 -3.36 -13.35 -1.85
C ARG A 78 -2.02 -12.63 -1.93
N MET A 79 -1.44 -12.24 -0.80
CA MET A 79 -0.23 -11.43 -0.71
C MET A 79 0.93 -12.01 -1.53
N ALA A 80 1.18 -13.32 -1.45
CA ALA A 80 2.20 -13.99 -2.26
C ALA A 80 1.94 -13.84 -3.78
N ALA A 81 0.68 -13.92 -4.20
CA ALA A 81 0.30 -13.72 -5.59
C ALA A 81 0.34 -12.26 -6.04
N VAL A 82 0.12 -11.30 -5.12
CA VAL A 82 0.27 -9.87 -5.39
C VAL A 82 1.74 -9.54 -5.63
N TYR A 83 2.62 -9.87 -4.68
CA TYR A 83 4.06 -9.63 -4.87
C TYR A 83 4.61 -10.39 -6.09
N GLY A 84 4.22 -11.66 -6.27
CA GLY A 84 4.67 -12.48 -7.40
C GLY A 84 4.17 -12.05 -8.77
N LYS A 85 3.13 -11.19 -8.85
CA LYS A 85 2.59 -10.66 -10.12
C LYS A 85 2.85 -9.17 -10.30
N ALA A 86 3.48 -8.51 -9.32
CA ALA A 86 3.89 -7.12 -9.45
C ALA A 86 4.90 -6.97 -10.59
N HIS A 87 4.84 -5.85 -11.31
CA HIS A 87 5.83 -5.55 -12.34
C HIS A 87 7.22 -5.33 -11.74
N VAL A 88 7.24 -4.72 -10.56
CA VAL A 88 8.42 -4.46 -9.73
C VAL A 88 7.99 -4.46 -8.26
N THR A 89 8.89 -4.88 -7.38
CA THR A 89 8.72 -4.67 -5.93
C THR A 89 9.78 -3.68 -5.47
N ILE A 90 9.34 -2.61 -4.81
CA ILE A 90 10.18 -1.59 -4.18
C ILE A 90 10.38 -2.03 -2.73
N ALA A 91 11.62 -2.03 -2.24
CA ALA A 91 11.98 -2.52 -0.91
C ALA A 91 12.90 -1.52 -0.18
#